data_AF-A0A520ZAW1-F1
#
_entry.id   AF-A0A520ZAW1-F1
#
_cell.length_a   1.000
_cell.length_b   1.000
_cell.length_c   1.000
_cell.angle_alpha   90.00
_cell.angle_beta   90.00
_cell.angle_gamma   90.00
#
_symmetry.space_group_name_H-M   'P 1'
#
loop_
_entity.id
_entity.type
_entity.pdbx_description
1 polymer ?
#
loop_
_entity_poly.entity_id
_entity_poly.type
_entity_poly.pdbx_seq_one_letter_code
_entity_poly.pdbx_strand_id
1 'polypeptide(L)'
;MIKFFRKIRYELMEKNKTTKYLKYAIGEIILVMIGILLALQVNEWNNERNRKKAEQDVIEQLIADLSKSQHELEYMKRRTFGEARVRAQVLRAFWKDELPDDIRNYVWGGAGSTVYSPVLGTAQSLINSGRMDILSSKELKNDIVAYVEFVGFKLKDINRYEETYYRKGVELIREVMPGPYESKEYYNARSEAYQNTSQYRENLNGRPAVIDKVPFQTNLERLFENQKFSNAYSNLYLYHRNTGFKYEDILDDTNALLVKLYKASNKYSDLGEQLDNSEHYLVFEPVDLEILKRADALLSDASKWNKNDDRECNDDNTNESYSLHCALVKASKEVIGEWDYEPYRPAIRMVLFTLKKYENRRVVERIFQDWNNHPDSTFEELKQVLKESMDAVEMQLNGVNVKAE
;
A
#
# COMPACT_ATOMS: atom_id res chain seq x y z
N MET A 1 46.31 -31.30 -31.19
CA MET A 1 45.57 -31.87 -32.34
C MET A 1 46.19 -31.56 -33.72
N ILE A 2 46.64 -30.33 -34.00
CA ILE A 2 47.15 -29.93 -35.32
C ILE A 2 48.35 -30.78 -35.83
N LYS A 3 49.28 -31.20 -34.97
CA LYS A 3 50.47 -31.97 -35.41
C LYS A 3 50.16 -33.41 -35.87
N PHE A 4 49.12 -34.04 -35.34
CA PHE A 4 48.74 -35.42 -35.65
C PHE A 4 48.08 -35.51 -37.03
N PHE A 5 47.09 -34.66 -37.29
CA PHE A 5 46.43 -34.57 -38.60
C PHE A 5 47.38 -34.05 -39.69
N ARG A 6 48.34 -33.18 -39.35
CA ARG A 6 49.38 -32.74 -40.28
C ARG A 6 50.25 -33.91 -40.76
N LYS A 7 50.65 -34.82 -39.87
CA LYS A 7 51.51 -35.97 -40.21
C LYS A 7 50.81 -36.96 -41.16
N ILE A 8 49.53 -37.23 -40.92
CA ILE A 8 48.68 -38.10 -41.75
C ILE A 8 48.46 -37.48 -43.15
N ARG A 9 48.33 -36.15 -43.24
CA ARG A 9 48.18 -35.45 -44.53
C ARG A 9 49.42 -35.56 -45.41
N TYR A 10 50.62 -35.45 -44.84
CA TYR A 10 51.88 -35.63 -45.56
C TYR A 10 52.04 -37.07 -46.08
N GLU A 11 51.78 -38.08 -45.25
CA GLU A 11 51.88 -39.51 -45.65
C GLU A 11 50.87 -39.93 -46.74
N LEU A 12 49.69 -39.29 -46.81
CA LEU A 12 48.66 -39.58 -47.82
C LEU A 12 48.91 -38.88 -49.17
N MET A 13 49.57 -37.71 -49.17
CA MET A 13 50.03 -37.02 -50.39
C MET A 13 51.18 -37.78 -51.08
N GLU A 14 52.09 -38.37 -50.30
CA GLU A 14 53.26 -39.10 -50.81
C GLU A 14 52.89 -40.41 -51.54
N LYS A 15 51.65 -40.91 -51.36
CA LYS A 15 51.17 -42.18 -51.94
C LYS A 15 50.21 -42.05 -53.13
N ASN A 16 50.09 -40.90 -53.79
CA ASN A 16 49.17 -40.68 -54.94
C ASN A 16 47.67 -40.95 -54.65
N LYS A 17 47.22 -40.87 -53.38
CA LYS A 17 45.82 -41.14 -52.96
C LYS A 17 45.00 -39.86 -52.73
N THR A 18 44.88 -39.03 -53.77
CA THR A 18 44.18 -37.74 -53.76
C THR A 18 42.73 -37.83 -53.24
N THR A 19 41.98 -38.88 -53.59
CA THR A 19 40.60 -39.09 -53.12
C THR A 19 40.51 -39.34 -51.61
N LYS A 20 41.50 -40.03 -51.01
CA LYS A 20 41.52 -40.26 -49.56
C LYS A 20 41.91 -38.97 -48.83
N TYR A 21 42.89 -38.24 -49.36
CA TYR A 21 43.30 -36.93 -48.84
C TYR A 21 42.12 -35.95 -48.77
N LEU A 22 41.31 -35.85 -49.83
CA LEU A 22 40.15 -34.96 -49.87
C LEU A 22 39.09 -35.31 -48.79
N LYS A 23 38.82 -36.60 -48.58
CA LYS A 23 37.88 -37.06 -47.52
C LYS A 23 38.36 -36.69 -46.11
N TYR A 24 39.66 -36.81 -45.83
CA TYR A 24 40.22 -36.44 -44.54
C TYR A 24 40.26 -34.91 -44.33
N ALA A 25 40.58 -34.13 -45.36
CA ALA A 25 40.54 -32.67 -45.29
C ALA A 25 39.13 -32.13 -45.06
N ILE A 26 38.12 -32.71 -45.73
CA ILE A 26 36.70 -32.39 -45.51
C ILE A 26 36.29 -32.75 -44.08
N GLY A 27 36.69 -33.92 -43.58
CA GLY A 27 36.42 -34.32 -42.19
C GLY A 27 37.00 -33.35 -41.16
N GLU A 28 38.19 -32.81 -41.40
CA GLU A 28 38.81 -31.82 -40.52
C GLU A 28 38.10 -30.46 -40.56
N ILE A 29 37.67 -30.00 -41.73
CA ILE A 29 36.86 -28.77 -41.87
C ILE A 29 35.55 -28.94 -41.11
N ILE A 30 34.85 -30.07 -41.27
CA ILE A 30 33.60 -30.35 -40.56
C ILE A 30 33.83 -30.39 -39.04
N LEU A 31 34.91 -31.03 -38.56
CA LEU A 31 35.24 -31.08 -37.14
C LEU A 31 35.51 -29.69 -36.56
N VAL A 32 36.26 -28.85 -37.28
CA VAL A 32 36.54 -27.45 -36.88
C VAL A 32 35.25 -26.63 -36.87
N MET A 33 34.39 -26.79 -37.89
CA MET A 33 33.09 -26.11 -37.95
C MET A 33 32.20 -26.49 -36.77
N ILE A 34 32.11 -27.78 -36.41
CA ILE A 34 31.38 -28.25 -35.23
C ILE A 34 31.97 -27.62 -33.96
N GLY A 35 33.29 -27.56 -33.84
CA GLY A 35 33.96 -26.90 -32.70
C GLY A 35 33.61 -25.42 -32.56
N ILE A 36 33.58 -24.67 -33.68
CA ILE A 36 33.20 -23.25 -33.70
C ILE A 36 31.71 -23.08 -33.35
N LEU A 37 30.83 -23.92 -33.91
CA LEU A 37 29.40 -23.87 -33.62
C LEU A 37 29.11 -24.16 -32.14
N LEU A 38 29.78 -25.16 -31.55
CA LEU A 38 29.67 -25.45 -30.11
C LEU A 38 30.17 -24.28 -29.26
N ALA A 39 31.29 -23.65 -29.62
CA ALA A 39 31.80 -22.48 -28.91
C ALA A 39 30.81 -21.29 -28.97
N LEU A 40 30.22 -21.03 -30.13
CA LEU A 40 29.18 -20.02 -30.30
C LEU A 40 27.92 -20.35 -29.50
N GLN A 41 27.47 -21.60 -29.51
CA GLN A 41 26.30 -22.04 -28.73
C GLN A 41 26.52 -21.90 -27.22
N VAL A 42 27.70 -22.26 -26.71
CA VAL A 42 28.02 -22.10 -25.28
C VAL A 42 28.03 -20.61 -24.89
N ASN A 43 28.60 -19.75 -25.73
CA ASN A 43 28.60 -18.31 -25.50
C ASN A 43 27.17 -17.74 -25.49
N GLU A 44 26.35 -18.14 -26.46
CA GLU A 44 24.94 -17.71 -26.55
C GLU A 44 24.12 -18.19 -25.34
N TRP A 45 24.35 -19.43 -24.89
CA TRP A 45 23.68 -19.96 -23.70
C TRP A 45 24.07 -19.22 -22.42
N ASN A 46 25.35 -18.88 -22.26
CA ASN A 46 25.81 -18.07 -21.13
C ASN A 46 25.22 -16.65 -21.17
N ASN A 47 25.14 -16.03 -22.36
CA ASN A 47 24.51 -14.73 -22.54
C ASN A 47 23.02 -14.78 -22.21
N GLU A 48 22.30 -15.82 -22.67
CA GLU A 48 20.89 -16.01 -22.39
C GLU A 48 20.63 -16.20 -20.90
N ARG A 49 21.47 -16.98 -20.21
CA ARG A 49 21.39 -17.15 -18.75
C ARG A 49 21.57 -15.84 -18.02
N ASN A 50 22.57 -15.04 -18.41
CA ASN A 50 22.82 -13.74 -17.80
C ASN A 50 21.67 -12.75 -18.07
N ARG A 51 21.08 -12.78 -19.28
CA ARG A 51 19.91 -11.97 -19.63
C ARG A 51 18.70 -12.33 -18.78
N LYS A 52 18.38 -13.63 -18.67
CA LYS A 52 17.27 -14.11 -17.82
C LYS A 52 17.47 -13.75 -16.35
N LYS A 53 18.71 -13.83 -15.85
CA LYS A 53 19.01 -13.41 -14.48
C LYS A 53 18.74 -11.91 -14.30
N ALA A 54 19.26 -11.07 -15.20
CA ALA A 54 19.03 -9.62 -15.15
C ALA A 54 17.54 -9.26 -15.27
N GLU A 55 16.78 -9.98 -16.08
CA GLU A 55 15.33 -9.82 -16.19
C GLU A 55 14.63 -10.12 -14.86
N GLN A 56 14.99 -11.22 -14.19
CA GLN A 56 14.40 -11.59 -12.90
C GLN A 56 14.79 -10.60 -11.79
N ASP A 57 16.05 -10.16 -11.75
CA ASP A 57 16.50 -9.12 -10.80
C ASP A 57 15.67 -7.83 -10.96
N VAL A 58 15.37 -7.44 -12.20
CA VAL A 58 14.52 -6.28 -12.51
C VAL A 58 13.06 -6.52 -12.11
N ILE A 59 12.49 -7.69 -12.39
CA ILE A 59 11.12 -8.03 -12.01
C ILE A 59 10.96 -7.99 -10.48
N GLU A 60 11.92 -8.54 -9.73
CA GLU A 60 11.88 -8.51 -8.27
C GLU A 60 11.98 -7.10 -7.70
N GLN A 61 12.82 -6.24 -8.30
CA GLN A 61 12.89 -4.82 -7.93
C GLN A 61 11.59 -4.07 -8.23
N LEU A 62 10.95 -4.35 -9.37
CA LEU A 62 9.63 -3.77 -9.70
C LEU A 62 8.56 -4.24 -8.72
N ILE A 63 8.54 -5.53 -8.37
CA ILE A 63 7.62 -6.08 -7.35
C ILE A 63 7.83 -5.35 -6.01
N ALA A 64 9.08 -5.16 -5.58
CA ALA A 64 9.38 -4.47 -4.33
C ALA A 64 8.91 -3.00 -4.34
N ASP A 65 9.20 -2.26 -5.42
CA ASP A 65 8.77 -0.87 -5.60
C ASP A 65 7.23 -0.75 -5.58
N LEU A 66 6.55 -1.62 -6.32
CA LEU A 66 5.08 -1.57 -6.42
C LEU A 66 4.39 -2.09 -5.17
N SER A 67 4.94 -3.09 -4.47
CA SER A 67 4.37 -3.57 -3.20
C SER A 67 4.44 -2.48 -2.13
N LYS A 68 5.54 -1.74 -2.07
CA LYS A 68 5.65 -0.55 -1.22
C LYS A 68 4.65 0.53 -1.62
N SER A 69 4.48 0.76 -2.92
CA SER A 69 3.52 1.74 -3.43
C SER A 69 2.09 1.36 -3.09
N GLN A 70 1.71 0.09 -3.26
CA GLN A 70 0.39 -0.45 -2.93
C GLN A 70 0.03 -0.16 -1.46
N HIS A 71 0.98 -0.40 -0.56
CA HIS A 71 0.84 -0.18 0.89
C HIS A 71 0.56 1.30 1.21
N GLU A 72 1.33 2.22 0.64
CA GLU A 72 1.17 3.67 0.82
C GLU A 72 -0.07 4.23 0.10
N LEU A 73 -0.48 3.63 -1.01
CA LEU A 73 -1.69 4.05 -1.73
C LEU A 73 -2.96 3.71 -0.94
N GLU A 74 -3.00 2.55 -0.28
CA GLU A 74 -4.10 2.17 0.63
C GLU A 74 -4.19 3.11 1.83
N TYR A 75 -3.04 3.34 2.45
CA TYR A 75 -2.62 4.61 3.05
C TYR A 75 -3.51 5.83 2.79
N MET A 76 -3.14 6.44 1.68
CA MET A 76 -3.61 7.71 1.19
C MET A 76 -5.07 7.67 0.77
N LYS A 77 -5.52 6.59 0.14
CA LYS A 77 -6.93 6.35 -0.22
C LYS A 77 -7.83 6.44 1.01
N ARG A 78 -7.54 5.64 2.04
CA ARG A 78 -8.35 5.63 3.27
C ARG A 78 -8.30 6.98 3.98
N ARG A 79 -7.12 7.58 4.12
CA ARG A 79 -6.96 8.90 4.75
C ARG A 79 -7.79 9.96 4.03
N THR A 80 -7.66 10.08 2.71
CA THR A 80 -8.37 11.10 1.93
C THR A 80 -9.89 10.90 1.92
N PHE A 81 -10.38 9.66 1.82
CA PHE A 81 -11.82 9.41 2.01
C PHE A 81 -12.29 9.72 3.43
N GLY A 82 -11.48 9.45 4.46
CA GLY A 82 -11.76 9.85 5.84
C GLY A 82 -11.93 11.38 5.96
N GLU A 83 -10.99 12.15 5.40
CA GLU A 83 -11.08 13.61 5.37
C GLU A 83 -12.33 14.09 4.63
N ALA A 84 -12.69 13.45 3.51
CA ALA A 84 -13.91 13.77 2.78
C ALA A 84 -15.16 13.51 3.62
N ARG A 85 -15.22 12.41 4.38
CA ARG A 85 -16.35 12.12 5.28
C ARG A 85 -16.48 13.17 6.38
N VAL A 86 -15.37 13.58 7.00
CA VAL A 86 -15.37 14.66 8.00
C VAL A 86 -15.98 15.95 7.43
N ARG A 87 -15.60 16.34 6.19
CA ARG A 87 -16.17 17.54 5.55
C ARG A 87 -17.63 17.34 5.19
N ALA A 88 -18.02 16.13 4.82
CA ALA A 88 -19.41 15.79 4.56
C ALA A 88 -20.30 15.94 5.80
N GLN A 89 -19.79 15.64 7.01
CA GLN A 89 -20.53 15.87 8.26
C GLN A 89 -20.82 17.36 8.48
N VAL A 90 -19.82 18.22 8.26
CA VAL A 90 -20.02 19.68 8.34
C VAL A 90 -21.00 20.16 7.27
N LEU A 91 -20.88 19.68 6.03
CA LEU A 91 -21.82 20.01 4.97
C LEU A 91 -23.24 19.57 5.31
N ARG A 92 -23.42 18.36 5.85
CA ARG A 92 -24.72 17.81 6.25
C ARG A 92 -25.44 18.72 7.24
N ALA A 93 -24.71 19.33 8.18
CA ALA A 93 -25.27 20.28 9.15
C ALA A 93 -25.81 21.57 8.52
N PHE A 94 -25.44 21.93 7.29
CA PHE A 94 -26.09 23.02 6.54
C PHE A 94 -27.42 22.61 5.88
N TRP A 95 -27.60 21.31 5.62
CA TRP A 95 -28.81 20.77 4.97
C TRP A 95 -29.82 20.22 5.98
N LYS A 96 -29.43 20.12 7.26
CA LYS A 96 -30.25 19.66 8.37
C LYS A 96 -30.42 20.83 9.33
N ASP A 97 -31.63 21.05 9.84
CA ASP A 97 -31.94 22.15 10.77
C ASP A 97 -31.47 21.86 12.20
N GLU A 98 -30.38 21.11 12.35
CA GLU A 98 -29.86 20.59 13.60
C GLU A 98 -28.33 20.52 13.54
N LEU A 99 -27.67 21.09 14.55
CA LEU A 99 -26.23 21.00 14.76
C LEU A 99 -25.93 19.82 15.71
N PRO A 100 -25.19 18.79 15.27
CA PRO A 100 -24.77 17.72 16.17
C PRO A 100 -23.95 18.24 17.35
N ASP A 101 -24.11 17.65 18.54
CA ASP A 101 -23.36 18.05 19.76
C ASP A 101 -21.83 17.96 19.57
N ASP A 102 -21.41 17.01 18.73
CA ASP A 102 -20.02 16.72 18.38
C ASP A 102 -19.52 17.50 17.16
N ILE A 103 -20.29 18.44 16.59
CA ILE A 103 -19.93 19.19 15.38
C ILE A 103 -18.56 19.89 15.50
N ARG A 104 -18.18 20.27 16.73
CA ARG A 104 -16.88 20.87 17.06
C ARG A 104 -15.69 19.96 16.71
N ASN A 105 -15.87 18.65 16.66
CA ASN A 105 -14.83 17.69 16.29
C ASN A 105 -14.55 17.70 14.77
N TYR A 106 -15.53 18.13 13.97
CA TYR A 106 -15.44 18.15 12.50
C TYR A 106 -15.09 19.53 11.93
N VAL A 107 -15.27 20.59 12.73
CA VAL A 107 -15.04 21.99 12.34
C VAL A 107 -13.55 22.41 12.44
N TRP A 108 -12.67 21.52 12.89
CA TRP A 108 -11.24 21.83 13.02
C TRP A 108 -10.51 21.92 11.66
N GLY A 109 -9.58 22.87 11.58
CA GLY A 109 -9.05 23.42 10.33
C GLY A 109 -8.34 22.43 9.41
N GLY A 110 -8.61 22.58 8.10
CA GLY A 110 -7.94 22.00 6.93
C GLY A 110 -6.81 21.00 7.19
N ALA A 111 -7.13 19.70 7.06
CA ALA A 111 -6.11 18.67 6.95
C ALA A 111 -5.23 18.96 5.74
N GLY A 112 -3.92 18.96 5.94
CA GLY A 112 -2.96 19.31 4.90
C GLY A 112 -3.18 18.58 3.58
N SER A 113 -2.92 19.27 2.47
CA SER A 113 -2.85 18.67 1.14
C SER A 113 -1.50 17.96 0.94
N THR A 114 -1.34 16.77 1.53
CA THR A 114 -0.17 15.93 1.25
C THR A 114 -0.42 15.12 -0.01
N VAL A 115 0.37 15.36 -1.07
CA VAL A 115 0.34 14.54 -2.29
C VAL A 115 1.43 13.48 -2.19
N TYR A 116 1.02 12.22 -2.08
CA TYR A 116 1.88 11.05 -2.23
C TYR A 116 2.09 10.72 -3.72
N SER A 117 3.31 10.33 -4.06
CA SER A 117 3.68 9.77 -5.36
C SER A 117 4.16 8.34 -5.16
N PRO A 118 3.63 7.35 -5.93
CA PRO A 118 4.14 5.99 -5.95
C PRO A 118 5.64 5.89 -6.21
N VAL A 119 6.25 4.81 -5.74
CA VAL A 119 7.64 4.47 -6.02
C VAL A 119 7.73 3.96 -7.46
N LEU A 120 8.33 4.76 -8.33
CA LEU A 120 8.51 4.46 -9.76
C LEU A 120 9.99 4.33 -10.15
N GLY A 121 10.89 4.18 -9.17
CA GLY A 121 12.34 4.28 -9.36
C GLY A 121 12.87 3.31 -10.41
N THR A 122 12.55 2.02 -10.26
CA THR A 122 12.98 0.98 -11.20
C THR A 122 12.35 1.17 -12.58
N ALA A 123 11.03 1.37 -12.65
CA ALA A 123 10.31 1.56 -13.91
C ALA A 123 10.83 2.78 -14.70
N GLN A 124 10.98 3.92 -14.03
CA GLN A 124 11.47 5.15 -14.65
C GLN A 124 12.94 5.02 -15.08
N SER A 125 13.76 4.31 -14.31
CA SER A 125 15.15 4.02 -14.67
C SER A 125 15.24 3.20 -15.97
N LEU A 126 14.43 2.13 -16.09
CA LEU A 126 14.39 1.30 -17.31
C LEU A 126 13.97 2.11 -18.54
N ILE A 127 12.95 2.95 -18.41
CA ILE A 127 12.43 3.80 -19.49
C ILE A 127 13.50 4.83 -19.89
N ASN A 128 14.04 5.59 -18.93
CA ASN A 128 14.97 6.68 -19.21
C ASN A 128 16.34 6.21 -19.72
N SER A 129 16.79 5.04 -19.29
CA SER A 129 18.07 4.46 -19.73
C SER A 129 17.98 3.69 -21.04
N GLY A 130 16.78 3.53 -21.61
CA GLY A 130 16.56 2.71 -22.81
C GLY A 130 16.75 1.21 -22.56
N ARG A 131 16.79 0.77 -21.30
CA ARG A 131 17.07 -0.61 -20.87
C ARG A 131 15.83 -1.50 -20.81
N MET A 132 14.73 -1.08 -21.45
CA MET A 132 13.51 -1.89 -21.59
C MET A 132 13.76 -3.17 -22.41
N ASP A 133 14.89 -3.29 -23.10
CA ASP A 133 15.34 -4.49 -23.79
C ASP A 133 15.68 -5.67 -22.85
N ILE A 134 15.97 -5.39 -21.57
CA ILE A 134 16.21 -6.42 -20.55
C ILE A 134 14.99 -7.34 -20.39
N LEU A 135 13.79 -6.77 -20.41
CA LEU A 135 12.55 -7.53 -20.29
C LEU A 135 12.30 -8.29 -21.60
N SER A 136 11.88 -9.56 -21.53
CA SER A 136 11.62 -10.37 -22.71
C SER A 136 10.21 -10.16 -23.26
N SER A 137 9.20 -10.08 -22.38
CA SER A 137 7.79 -9.87 -22.77
C SER A 137 7.56 -8.46 -23.30
N LYS A 138 6.98 -8.36 -24.50
CA LYS A 138 6.57 -7.07 -25.08
C LYS A 138 5.35 -6.51 -24.35
N GLU A 139 4.42 -7.36 -23.94
CA GLU A 139 3.24 -6.97 -23.18
C GLU A 139 3.65 -6.29 -21.87
N LEU A 140 4.54 -6.92 -21.09
CA LEU A 140 4.99 -6.38 -19.81
C LEU A 140 5.70 -5.03 -19.96
N LYS A 141 6.49 -4.83 -21.02
CA LYS A 141 7.10 -3.52 -21.32
C LYS A 141 6.05 -2.44 -21.52
N ASN A 142 5.03 -2.74 -22.32
CA ASN A 142 3.96 -1.80 -22.61
C ASN A 142 3.15 -1.48 -21.35
N ASP A 143 2.88 -2.48 -20.52
CA ASP A 143 2.16 -2.32 -19.26
C ASP A 143 2.94 -1.43 -18.27
N ILE A 144 4.25 -1.60 -18.15
CA ILE A 144 5.09 -0.75 -17.28
C ILE A 144 5.09 0.70 -17.78
N VAL A 145 5.22 0.93 -19.09
CA VAL A 145 5.19 2.28 -19.67
C VAL A 145 3.82 2.93 -19.45
N ALA A 146 2.75 2.19 -19.75
CA ALA A 146 1.39 2.67 -19.56
C ALA A 146 1.10 3.03 -18.10
N TYR A 147 1.54 2.21 -17.15
CA TYR A 147 1.42 2.47 -15.71
C TYR A 147 2.13 3.76 -15.31
N VAL A 148 3.39 3.97 -15.73
CA VAL A 148 4.14 5.20 -15.41
C VAL A 148 3.44 6.44 -15.97
N GLU A 149 2.95 6.38 -17.22
CA GLU A 149 2.18 7.48 -17.83
C GLU A 149 0.86 7.74 -17.11
N PHE A 150 0.14 6.68 -16.76
CA PHE A 150 -1.13 6.74 -16.04
C PHE A 150 -0.98 7.37 -14.66
N VAL A 151 -0.01 6.91 -13.86
CA VAL A 151 0.31 7.50 -12.56
C VAL A 151 0.66 8.97 -12.71
N GLY A 152 1.51 9.32 -13.68
CA GLY A 152 1.87 10.70 -13.95
C GLY A 152 0.67 11.58 -14.29
N PHE A 153 -0.29 11.06 -15.06
CA PHE A 153 -1.55 11.75 -15.37
C PHE A 153 -2.41 11.96 -14.11
N LYS A 154 -2.60 10.92 -13.28
CA LYS A 154 -3.42 11.00 -12.06
C LYS A 154 -2.81 11.95 -11.02
N LEU A 155 -1.48 11.98 -10.88
CA LEU A 155 -0.81 12.92 -9.98
C LEU A 155 -0.99 14.38 -10.44
N LYS A 156 -0.98 14.66 -11.75
CA LYS A 156 -1.32 15.99 -12.29
C LYS A 156 -2.77 16.38 -11.97
N ASP A 157 -3.71 15.44 -12.09
CA ASP A 157 -5.10 15.66 -11.69
C ASP A 157 -5.22 16.01 -10.19
N ILE A 158 -4.50 15.29 -9.32
CA ILE A 158 -4.50 15.57 -7.87
C ILE A 158 -3.98 16.98 -7.59
N ASN A 159 -2.88 17.39 -8.23
CA ASN A 159 -2.35 18.75 -8.10
C ASN A 159 -3.35 19.81 -8.58
N ARG A 160 -4.04 19.55 -9.70
CA ARG A 160 -5.08 20.46 -10.20
C ARG A 160 -6.23 20.59 -9.20
N TYR A 161 -6.65 19.52 -8.56
CA TYR A 161 -7.69 19.57 -7.52
C TYR A 161 -7.22 20.32 -6.27
N GLU A 162 -5.95 20.17 -5.89
CA GLU A 162 -5.35 20.95 -4.81
C GLU A 162 -5.45 22.45 -5.08
N GLU A 163 -5.00 22.87 -6.27
CA GLU A 163 -5.04 24.29 -6.67
C GLU A 163 -6.47 24.83 -6.80
N THR A 164 -7.37 24.05 -7.42
CA THR A 164 -8.73 24.51 -7.75
C THR A 164 -9.65 24.54 -6.53
N TYR A 165 -9.56 23.52 -5.67
CA TYR A 165 -10.51 23.29 -4.59
C TYR A 165 -9.86 23.46 -3.22
N TYR A 166 -8.74 22.78 -2.94
CA TYR A 166 -8.16 22.81 -1.60
C TYR A 166 -7.73 24.22 -1.19
N ARG A 167 -6.89 24.89 -2.00
CA ARG A 167 -6.39 26.24 -1.69
C ARG A 167 -7.53 27.24 -1.51
N LYS A 168 -8.52 27.20 -2.39
CA LYS A 168 -9.71 28.04 -2.32
C LYS A 168 -10.54 27.76 -1.07
N GLY A 169 -10.70 26.49 -0.70
CA GLY A 169 -11.37 26.10 0.54
C GLY A 169 -10.66 26.65 1.77
N VAL A 170 -9.33 26.48 1.85
CA VAL A 170 -8.51 26.99 2.96
C VAL A 170 -8.54 28.52 3.03
N GLU A 171 -8.48 29.21 1.89
CA GLU A 171 -8.59 30.67 1.81
C GLU A 171 -9.92 31.16 2.40
N LEU A 172 -11.04 30.56 1.98
CA LEU A 172 -12.37 30.90 2.50
C LEU A 172 -12.49 30.61 4.00
N ILE A 173 -11.95 29.49 4.51
CA ILE A 173 -11.91 29.21 5.96
C ILE A 173 -11.18 30.34 6.70
N ARG A 174 -10.01 30.75 6.21
CA ARG A 174 -9.22 31.82 6.85
C ARG A 174 -9.94 33.17 6.85
N GLU A 175 -10.77 33.44 5.84
CA GLU A 175 -11.59 34.66 5.80
C GLU A 175 -12.70 34.66 6.85
N VAL A 176 -13.38 33.54 7.08
CA VAL A 176 -14.55 33.47 7.99
C VAL A 176 -14.21 33.03 9.41
N MET A 177 -13.07 32.39 9.61
CA MET A 177 -12.57 31.90 10.90
C MET A 177 -11.16 32.45 11.15
N PRO A 178 -11.01 33.75 11.43
CA PRO A 178 -9.71 34.40 11.66
C PRO A 178 -9.08 33.98 13.00
N GLY A 179 -9.87 33.46 13.92
CA GLY A 179 -9.47 33.00 15.25
C GLY A 179 -10.15 31.68 15.65
N PRO A 180 -9.66 31.03 16.71
CA PRO A 180 -10.26 29.79 17.21
C PRO A 180 -11.72 30.00 17.64
N TYR A 181 -12.53 28.95 17.58
CA TYR A 181 -13.88 28.94 18.14
C TYR A 181 -13.90 28.49 19.60
N GLU A 182 -12.79 27.89 20.06
CA GLU A 182 -12.59 27.44 21.43
C GLU A 182 -12.61 28.60 22.44
N SER A 183 -13.17 28.35 23.63
CA SER A 183 -13.18 29.33 24.73
C SER A 183 -11.83 29.41 25.44
N LYS A 184 -11.63 30.48 26.23
CA LYS A 184 -10.45 30.66 27.09
C LYS A 184 -10.28 29.48 28.06
N GLU A 185 -11.38 29.06 28.68
CA GLU A 185 -11.41 28.00 29.70
C GLU A 185 -10.95 26.68 29.08
N TYR A 186 -11.49 26.33 27.91
CA TYR A 186 -11.09 25.14 27.17
C TYR A 186 -9.61 25.17 26.78
N TYR A 187 -9.12 26.31 26.30
CA TYR A 187 -7.71 26.47 25.92
C TYR A 187 -6.77 26.31 27.13
N ASN A 188 -7.04 27.02 28.23
CA ASN A 188 -6.18 26.98 29.41
C ASN A 188 -6.16 25.60 30.06
N ALA A 189 -7.32 24.93 30.19
CA ALA A 189 -7.41 23.57 30.70
C ALA A 189 -6.59 22.58 29.86
N ARG A 190 -6.64 22.72 28.53
CA ARG A 190 -5.80 21.93 27.62
C ARG A 190 -4.32 22.22 27.83
N SER A 191 -3.92 23.49 27.92
CA SER A 191 -2.51 23.85 28.12
C SER A 191 -1.96 23.33 29.45
N GLU A 192 -2.74 23.36 30.53
CA GLU A 192 -2.35 22.80 31.83
C GLU A 192 -2.09 21.29 31.73
N ALA A 193 -2.91 20.56 30.99
CA ALA A 193 -2.69 19.13 30.73
C ALA A 193 -1.40 18.83 29.94
N TYR A 194 -0.89 19.79 29.16
CA TYR A 194 0.34 19.64 28.35
C TYR A 194 1.62 20.13 29.04
N GLN A 195 1.58 20.66 30.27
CA GLN A 195 2.75 21.21 30.97
C GLN A 195 3.84 20.19 31.35
N ASN A 196 3.76 18.93 30.89
CA ASN A 196 4.75 17.89 31.17
C ASN A 196 5.89 17.75 30.13
N THR A 197 6.03 18.68 29.17
CA THR A 197 7.13 18.61 28.18
C THR A 197 7.89 19.92 27.99
N SER A 198 9.04 20.04 28.66
CA SER A 198 10.17 20.96 28.40
C SER A 198 9.88 22.47 28.40
N GLN A 199 10.44 23.18 29.39
CA GLN A 199 10.55 24.65 29.52
C GLN A 199 11.00 25.39 28.25
N TYR A 200 11.67 24.71 27.30
CA TYR A 200 12.18 25.33 26.08
C TYR A 200 11.07 25.75 25.09
N ARG A 201 9.85 25.23 25.22
CA ARG A 201 8.72 25.52 24.32
C ARG A 201 7.86 26.73 24.70
N GLU A 202 7.97 27.25 25.92
CA GLU A 202 7.08 28.31 26.41
C GLU A 202 7.19 29.62 25.59
N ASN A 203 8.36 29.90 25.00
CA ASN A 203 8.65 31.15 24.29
C ASN A 203 8.64 31.05 22.75
N LEU A 204 8.34 29.87 22.18
CA LEU A 204 8.30 29.66 20.71
C LEU A 204 6.93 29.19 20.20
N ASN A 205 5.95 29.04 21.09
CA ASN A 205 4.58 28.77 20.67
C ASN A 205 3.96 30.06 20.11
N GLY A 206 3.29 29.99 18.96
CA GLY A 206 2.58 31.13 18.36
C GLY A 206 1.42 31.67 19.21
N ARG A 207 1.17 31.10 20.40
CA ARG A 207 0.21 31.53 21.42
C ARG A 207 0.79 31.23 22.81
N PRO A 208 0.52 32.07 23.84
CA PRO A 208 0.91 31.80 25.23
C PRO A 208 0.30 30.49 25.76
N ALA A 209 0.95 29.88 26.76
CA ALA A 209 0.43 28.68 27.44
C ALA A 209 -0.90 28.99 28.17
N VAL A 210 -0.96 30.11 28.86
CA VAL A 210 -2.19 30.60 29.52
C VAL A 210 -2.59 31.91 28.84
N ILE A 211 -3.86 32.00 28.43
CA ILE A 211 -4.41 33.19 27.77
C ILE A 211 -5.44 33.88 28.66
N ASP A 212 -5.48 35.21 28.60
CA ASP A 212 -6.48 36.01 29.31
C ASP A 212 -7.76 36.25 28.51
N LYS A 213 -7.66 36.20 27.17
CA LYS A 213 -8.76 36.35 26.21
C LYS A 213 -8.43 35.62 24.91
N VAL A 214 -9.46 35.26 24.15
CA VAL A 214 -9.34 34.75 22.78
C VAL A 214 -9.56 35.92 21.81
N PRO A 215 -8.52 36.43 21.11
CA PRO A 215 -8.69 37.48 20.12
C PRO A 215 -9.54 36.96 18.95
N PHE A 216 -10.54 37.75 18.53
CA PHE A 216 -11.40 37.44 17.38
C PHE A 216 -12.02 36.05 17.45
N GLN A 217 -12.52 35.65 18.64
CA GLN A 217 -13.16 34.35 18.85
C GLN A 217 -14.30 34.16 17.85
N THR A 218 -14.25 33.04 17.13
CA THR A 218 -15.26 32.73 16.12
C THR A 218 -16.51 32.16 16.78
N ASN A 219 -17.69 32.68 16.43
CA ASN A 219 -18.97 32.14 16.89
C ASN A 219 -19.42 31.00 15.95
N LEU A 220 -19.57 29.80 16.50
CA LEU A 220 -19.89 28.59 15.74
C LEU A 220 -21.26 28.65 15.05
N GLU A 221 -22.30 29.14 15.74
CA GLU A 221 -23.65 29.27 15.17
C GLU A 221 -23.64 30.21 13.96
N ARG A 222 -22.96 31.35 14.08
CA ARG A 222 -22.80 32.32 12.98
C ARG A 222 -22.02 31.76 11.79
N LEU A 223 -21.15 30.77 11.99
CA LEU A 223 -20.46 30.11 10.87
C LEU A 223 -21.44 29.30 10.02
N PHE A 224 -22.38 28.60 10.64
CA PHE A 224 -23.38 27.79 9.92
C PHE A 224 -24.46 28.64 9.23
N GLU A 225 -24.51 29.94 9.51
CA GLU A 225 -25.29 30.92 8.74
C GLU A 225 -24.47 31.55 7.59
N ASN A 226 -23.18 31.25 7.48
CA ASN A 226 -22.27 31.91 6.55
C ASN A 226 -22.06 31.10 5.25
N GLN A 227 -22.49 31.67 4.12
CA GLN A 227 -22.34 31.04 2.81
C GLN A 227 -20.88 30.74 2.44
N LYS A 228 -19.91 31.60 2.81
CA LYS A 228 -18.49 31.35 2.53
C LYS A 228 -17.97 30.15 3.30
N PHE A 229 -18.45 29.92 4.53
CA PHE A 229 -18.10 28.73 5.32
C PHE A 229 -18.60 27.44 4.65
N SER A 230 -19.86 27.43 4.19
CA SER A 230 -20.43 26.31 3.42
C SER A 230 -19.65 26.04 2.12
N ASN A 231 -19.34 27.10 1.38
CA ASN A 231 -18.52 27.02 0.16
C ASN A 231 -17.13 26.47 0.45
N ALA A 232 -16.50 26.89 1.56
CA ALA A 232 -15.18 26.42 1.96
C ALA A 232 -15.17 24.90 2.16
N TYR A 233 -16.11 24.38 2.95
CA TYR A 233 -16.25 22.95 3.20
C TYR A 233 -16.66 22.16 1.94
N SER A 234 -17.43 22.78 1.04
CA SER A 234 -17.78 22.17 -0.25
C SER A 234 -16.53 21.97 -1.12
N ASN A 235 -15.65 22.97 -1.18
CA ASN A 235 -14.39 22.86 -1.91
C ASN A 235 -13.46 21.81 -1.26
N LEU A 236 -13.29 21.83 0.06
CA LEU A 236 -12.47 20.85 0.77
C LEU A 236 -13.00 19.42 0.60
N TYR A 237 -14.33 19.23 0.65
CA TYR A 237 -14.97 17.95 0.37
C TYR A 237 -14.65 17.45 -1.04
N LEU A 238 -14.84 18.30 -2.06
CA LEU A 238 -14.56 17.95 -3.45
C LEU A 238 -13.10 17.57 -3.67
N TYR A 239 -12.17 18.31 -3.06
CA TYR A 239 -10.75 17.98 -3.09
C TYR A 239 -10.49 16.58 -2.54
N HIS A 240 -10.82 16.33 -1.26
CA HIS A 240 -10.49 15.08 -0.60
C HIS A 240 -11.18 13.88 -1.25
N ARG A 241 -12.45 14.03 -1.64
CA ARG A 241 -13.21 12.99 -2.34
C ARG A 241 -12.55 12.63 -3.68
N ASN A 242 -12.28 13.62 -4.51
CA ASN A 242 -11.74 13.37 -5.85
C ASN A 242 -10.30 12.85 -5.77
N THR A 243 -9.48 13.36 -4.86
CA THR A 243 -8.13 12.83 -4.60
C THR A 243 -8.18 11.37 -4.12
N GLY A 244 -9.13 11.01 -3.25
CA GLY A 244 -9.34 9.62 -2.82
C GLY A 244 -9.62 8.68 -3.99
N PHE A 245 -10.49 9.07 -4.92
CA PHE A 245 -10.74 8.30 -6.14
C PHE A 245 -9.51 8.19 -7.04
N LYS A 246 -8.64 9.22 -7.11
CA LYS A 246 -7.40 9.12 -7.89
C LYS A 246 -6.40 8.16 -7.25
N TYR A 247 -6.33 8.11 -5.93
CA TYR A 247 -5.50 7.10 -5.25
C TYR A 247 -6.06 5.70 -5.39
N GLU A 248 -7.38 5.54 -5.42
CA GLU A 248 -8.04 4.28 -5.74
C GLU A 248 -7.72 3.83 -7.19
N ASP A 249 -7.87 4.73 -8.17
CA ASP A 249 -7.51 4.45 -9.57
C ASP A 249 -6.04 4.00 -9.71
N ILE A 250 -5.11 4.68 -9.03
CA ILE A 250 -3.68 4.32 -9.06
C ILE A 250 -3.46 2.96 -8.39
N LEU A 251 -4.08 2.72 -7.24
CA LEU A 251 -3.95 1.45 -6.51
C LEU A 251 -4.44 0.27 -7.34
N ASP A 252 -5.56 0.41 -8.05
CA ASP A 252 -6.10 -0.65 -8.89
C ASP A 252 -5.13 -1.02 -10.04
N ASP A 253 -4.52 -0.02 -10.69
CA ASP A 253 -3.54 -0.24 -11.75
C ASP A 253 -2.21 -0.79 -11.20
N THR A 254 -1.80 -0.36 -10.00
CA THR A 254 -0.66 -0.94 -9.25
C THR A 254 -0.90 -2.42 -8.96
N ASN A 255 -2.09 -2.79 -8.49
CA ASN A 255 -2.47 -4.17 -8.19
C ASN A 255 -2.45 -5.04 -9.46
N ALA A 256 -3.04 -4.54 -10.55
CA ALA A 256 -3.06 -5.23 -11.83
C ALA A 256 -1.64 -5.48 -12.38
N LEU A 257 -0.74 -4.49 -12.27
CA LEU A 257 0.65 -4.65 -12.69
C LEU A 257 1.43 -5.59 -11.78
N LEU A 258 1.21 -5.54 -10.46
CA LEU A 258 1.81 -6.49 -9.50
C LEU A 258 1.46 -7.95 -9.86
N VAL A 259 0.19 -8.24 -10.16
CA VAL A 259 -0.24 -9.58 -10.58
C VAL A 259 0.56 -10.06 -11.80
N LYS A 260 0.72 -9.21 -12.82
CA LYS A 260 1.49 -9.53 -14.03
C LYS A 260 2.97 -9.77 -13.73
N LEU A 261 3.56 -8.96 -12.85
CA LEU A 261 4.95 -9.12 -12.43
C LEU A 261 5.17 -10.39 -11.61
N TYR A 262 4.25 -10.74 -10.71
CA TYR A 262 4.30 -12.00 -9.97
C TYR A 262 4.23 -13.20 -10.93
N LYS A 263 3.32 -13.19 -11.91
CA LYS A 263 3.25 -14.23 -12.96
C LYS A 263 4.55 -14.34 -13.77
N ALA A 264 5.24 -13.22 -14.01
CA ALA A 264 6.52 -13.18 -14.72
C ALA A 264 7.74 -13.56 -13.85
N SER A 265 7.58 -13.59 -12.53
CA SER A 265 8.64 -13.94 -11.58
C SER A 265 8.81 -15.45 -11.47
N ASN A 266 10.05 -15.93 -11.55
CA ASN A 266 10.39 -17.33 -11.30
C ASN A 266 10.11 -17.73 -9.85
N LYS A 267 10.32 -16.79 -8.92
CA LYS A 267 10.18 -17.02 -7.47
C LYS A 267 8.73 -17.01 -7.01
N TYR A 268 7.89 -16.18 -7.62
CA TYR A 268 6.53 -15.90 -7.15
C TYR A 268 5.43 -16.22 -8.19
N SER A 269 5.75 -16.96 -9.27
CA SER A 269 4.79 -17.29 -10.35
C SER A 269 3.42 -17.76 -9.87
N ASP A 270 3.36 -18.69 -8.92
CA ASP A 270 2.10 -19.25 -8.38
C ASP A 270 1.26 -18.20 -7.63
N LEU A 271 1.91 -17.24 -6.96
CA LEU A 271 1.24 -16.14 -6.26
C LEU A 271 0.50 -15.21 -7.22
N GLY A 272 1.04 -15.04 -8.44
CA GLY A 272 0.39 -14.25 -9.48
C GLY A 272 -0.98 -14.77 -9.88
N GLU A 273 -1.16 -16.09 -10.00
CA GLU A 273 -2.49 -16.67 -10.30
C GLU A 273 -3.46 -16.58 -9.12
N GLN A 274 -2.96 -16.71 -7.89
CA GLN A 274 -3.79 -16.57 -6.69
C GLN A 274 -4.30 -15.15 -6.52
N LEU A 275 -3.44 -14.15 -6.73
CA LEU A 275 -3.80 -12.74 -6.57
C LEU A 275 -4.79 -12.27 -7.64
N ASP A 276 -4.70 -12.79 -8.86
CA ASP A 276 -5.62 -12.50 -9.97
C ASP A 276 -7.07 -12.89 -9.64
N ASN A 277 -7.24 -13.91 -8.80
CA ASN A 277 -8.54 -14.39 -8.32
C ASN A 277 -8.91 -13.82 -6.93
N SER A 278 -8.05 -12.99 -6.33
CA SER A 278 -8.27 -12.40 -5.00
C SER A 278 -8.85 -11.00 -5.12
N GLU A 279 -9.84 -10.67 -4.29
CA GLU A 279 -10.39 -9.30 -4.24
C GLU A 279 -9.47 -8.31 -3.49
N HIS A 280 -8.47 -8.80 -2.74
CA HIS A 280 -7.71 -7.99 -1.78
C HIS A 280 -6.24 -7.73 -2.18
N TYR A 281 -5.67 -8.51 -3.11
CA TYR A 281 -4.28 -8.37 -3.58
C TYR A 281 -3.22 -8.36 -2.46
N LEU A 282 -3.50 -9.05 -1.35
CA LEU A 282 -2.59 -9.11 -0.20
C LEU A 282 -1.66 -10.31 -0.38
N VAL A 283 -0.38 -10.08 -0.12
CA VAL A 283 0.61 -11.13 0.02
C VAL A 283 0.84 -11.38 1.51
N PHE A 284 0.74 -12.63 1.92
CA PHE A 284 0.86 -13.03 3.32
C PHE A 284 2.19 -13.73 3.59
N GLU A 285 2.73 -13.48 4.77
CA GLU A 285 3.87 -14.19 5.35
C GLU A 285 3.39 -15.16 6.44
N PRO A 286 4.18 -16.20 6.81
CA PRO A 286 3.79 -17.14 7.88
C PRO A 286 3.41 -16.45 9.19
N VAL A 287 4.08 -15.34 9.48
CA VAL A 287 3.82 -14.52 10.67
C VAL A 287 2.42 -13.90 10.69
N ASP A 288 1.83 -13.62 9.52
CA ASP A 288 0.45 -13.11 9.42
C ASP A 288 -0.54 -14.16 9.97
N LEU A 289 -0.33 -15.44 9.67
CA LEU A 289 -1.16 -16.53 10.20
C LEU A 289 -0.97 -16.69 11.71
N GLU A 290 0.25 -16.54 12.22
CA GLU A 290 0.54 -16.59 13.65
C GLU A 290 -0.16 -15.46 14.42
N ILE A 291 -0.17 -14.23 13.88
CA ILE A 291 -0.89 -13.10 14.45
C ILE A 291 -2.39 -13.41 14.54
N LEU A 292 -2.99 -13.93 13.46
CA LEU A 292 -4.43 -14.24 13.46
C LEU A 292 -4.78 -15.37 14.44
N LYS A 293 -3.97 -16.44 14.49
CA LYS A 293 -4.15 -17.53 15.46
C LYS A 293 -4.02 -17.02 16.89
N ARG A 294 -3.09 -16.09 17.14
CA ARG A 294 -2.92 -15.50 18.47
C ARG A 294 -4.08 -14.59 18.86
N ALA A 295 -4.57 -13.77 17.93
CA ALA A 295 -5.76 -12.94 18.16
C ALA A 295 -7.00 -13.81 18.44
N ASP A 296 -7.17 -14.91 17.70
CA ASP A 296 -8.24 -15.89 17.91
C ASP A 296 -8.16 -16.55 19.30
N ALA A 297 -6.94 -16.86 19.77
CA ALA A 297 -6.71 -17.42 21.09
C ALA A 297 -6.97 -16.42 22.23
N LEU A 298 -6.72 -15.11 22.02
CA LEU A 298 -7.08 -14.06 22.98
C LEU A 298 -8.60 -13.90 23.09
N LEU A 299 -9.33 -14.19 22.02
CA LEU A 299 -10.79 -14.21 21.94
C LEU A 299 -11.31 -15.65 21.99
N SER A 300 -10.94 -16.38 23.06
CA SER A 300 -11.26 -17.81 23.23
C SER A 300 -12.75 -18.08 23.42
N ASP A 301 -13.45 -17.18 24.12
CA ASP A 301 -14.86 -17.31 24.45
C ASP A 301 -15.50 -15.92 24.67
N ALA A 302 -16.83 -15.89 24.74
CA ALA A 302 -17.61 -14.65 24.82
C ALA A 302 -17.29 -13.80 26.07
N SER A 303 -16.78 -14.38 27.15
CA SER A 303 -16.40 -13.62 28.36
C SER A 303 -15.11 -12.81 28.16
N LYS A 304 -14.29 -13.19 27.17
CA LYS A 304 -13.04 -12.51 26.81
C LYS A 304 -13.24 -11.42 25.76
N TRP A 305 -14.46 -11.21 25.27
CA TRP A 305 -14.75 -10.21 24.25
C TRP A 305 -15.28 -8.92 24.88
N ASN A 306 -14.52 -7.83 24.74
CA ASN A 306 -14.97 -6.50 25.10
C ASN A 306 -15.77 -5.88 23.94
N LYS A 307 -17.07 -5.63 24.18
CA LYS A 307 -17.98 -5.01 23.21
C LYS A 307 -17.94 -3.46 23.23
N ASN A 308 -17.07 -2.86 24.02
CA ASN A 308 -16.90 -1.41 24.13
C ASN A 308 -15.49 -1.00 23.71
N ASP A 309 -15.17 -1.15 22.41
CA ASP A 309 -13.92 -0.67 21.83
C ASP A 309 -13.88 0.86 21.85
N ASP A 310 -12.96 1.44 22.61
CA ASP A 310 -12.63 2.86 22.60
C ASP A 310 -11.31 3.15 21.84
N ARG A 311 -10.70 2.10 21.26
CA ARG A 311 -9.40 2.08 20.57
C ARG A 311 -8.19 2.21 21.49
N GLU A 312 -8.39 2.28 22.81
CA GLU A 312 -7.34 2.19 23.81
C GLU A 312 -7.27 0.75 24.33
N CYS A 313 -6.09 0.13 24.28
CA CYS A 313 -5.96 -1.29 24.60
C CYS A 313 -5.37 -1.57 25.99
N ASN A 314 -5.13 -0.53 26.81
CA ASN A 314 -4.40 -0.69 28.07
C ASN A 314 -5.27 -1.31 29.17
N ASP A 315 -6.52 -0.90 29.24
CA ASP A 315 -7.55 -1.45 30.14
C ASP A 315 -7.99 -2.85 29.68
N ASP A 316 -8.17 -3.06 28.38
CA ASP A 316 -8.42 -4.39 27.77
C ASP A 316 -7.35 -5.42 28.18
N ASN A 317 -6.08 -5.01 28.16
CA ASN A 317 -4.96 -5.83 28.59
C ASN A 317 -5.00 -6.17 30.08
N THR A 318 -5.47 -5.25 30.90
CA THR A 318 -5.54 -5.40 32.36
C THR A 318 -6.69 -6.31 32.76
N ASN A 319 -7.83 -6.19 32.07
CA ASN A 319 -9.04 -6.95 32.32
C ASN A 319 -9.04 -8.33 31.64
N GLU A 320 -8.04 -8.60 30.79
CA GLU A 320 -7.98 -9.75 29.90
C GLU A 320 -9.26 -9.95 29.08
N SER A 321 -9.89 -8.85 28.67
CA SER A 321 -11.09 -8.83 27.85
C SER A 321 -10.83 -7.84 26.73
N TYR A 322 -10.88 -8.29 25.48
CA TYR A 322 -10.34 -7.56 24.34
C TYR A 322 -11.43 -7.23 23.33
N SER A 323 -11.41 -6.01 22.79
CA SER A 323 -12.10 -5.74 21.52
C SER A 323 -11.41 -6.48 20.37
N LEU A 324 -12.08 -6.66 19.23
CA LEU A 324 -11.45 -7.27 18.04
C LEU A 324 -10.17 -6.51 17.64
N HIS A 325 -10.20 -5.17 17.69
CA HIS A 325 -9.03 -4.36 17.43
C HIS A 325 -7.91 -4.62 18.44
N CYS A 326 -8.20 -4.60 19.73
CA CYS A 326 -7.18 -4.75 20.76
C CYS A 326 -6.61 -6.17 20.84
N ALA A 327 -7.39 -7.20 20.49
CA ALA A 327 -6.88 -8.55 20.31
C ALA A 327 -5.85 -8.62 19.18
N LEU A 328 -6.11 -7.97 18.03
CA LEU A 328 -5.17 -7.89 16.92
C LEU A 328 -3.91 -7.08 17.29
N VAL A 329 -4.08 -5.95 18.00
CA VAL A 329 -2.95 -5.13 18.50
C VAL A 329 -2.04 -5.94 19.40
N LYS A 330 -2.62 -6.65 20.38
CA LYS A 330 -1.88 -7.47 21.31
C LYS A 330 -1.19 -8.63 20.60
N ALA A 331 -1.90 -9.32 19.73
CA ALA A 331 -1.36 -10.44 18.96
C ALA A 331 -0.14 -10.03 18.13
N SER A 332 -0.21 -8.91 17.41
CA SER A 332 0.95 -8.40 16.67
C SER A 332 2.12 -8.07 17.58
N LYS A 333 1.89 -7.36 18.71
CA LYS A 333 2.97 -7.04 19.66
C LYS A 333 3.63 -8.29 20.24
N GLU A 334 2.87 -9.36 20.46
CA GLU A 334 3.41 -10.61 21.00
C GLU A 334 4.17 -11.44 19.95
N VAL A 335 3.74 -11.41 18.68
CA VAL A 335 4.37 -12.20 17.61
C VAL A 335 5.58 -11.49 16.99
N ILE A 336 5.47 -10.19 16.69
CA ILE A 336 6.50 -9.42 15.98
C ILE A 336 7.15 -8.31 16.81
N GLY A 337 6.67 -8.06 18.03
CA GLY A 337 7.22 -7.04 18.93
C GLY A 337 6.68 -5.62 18.72
N GLU A 338 5.91 -5.39 17.65
CA GLU A 338 5.40 -4.06 17.29
C GLU A 338 3.95 -4.11 16.80
N TRP A 339 3.32 -2.92 16.75
CA TRP A 339 2.04 -2.72 16.07
C TRP A 339 2.19 -1.58 15.08
N ASP A 340 2.11 -1.90 13.80
CA ASP A 340 2.11 -0.93 12.71
C ASP A 340 0.72 -0.29 12.62
N TYR A 341 0.60 0.91 13.17
CA TYR A 341 -0.68 1.63 13.21
C TYR A 341 -1.21 1.93 11.80
N GLU A 342 -0.33 2.35 10.89
CA GLU A 342 -0.67 2.45 9.48
C GLU A 342 0.59 2.44 8.60
N PRO A 343 0.52 1.80 7.42
CA PRO A 343 -0.57 0.95 6.97
C PRO A 343 -0.57 -0.40 7.70
N TYR A 344 -1.77 -0.93 8.01
CA TYR A 344 -1.88 -2.22 8.70
C TYR A 344 -1.18 -3.36 7.93
N ARG A 345 -0.59 -4.30 8.68
CA ARG A 345 -0.03 -5.54 8.12
C ARG A 345 -1.10 -6.38 7.38
N PRO A 346 -0.69 -7.23 6.42
CA PRO A 346 -1.60 -8.04 5.63
C PRO A 346 -2.62 -8.82 6.47
N ALA A 347 -2.23 -9.46 7.58
CA ALA A 347 -3.17 -10.15 8.49
C ALA A 347 -4.36 -9.26 8.90
N ILE A 348 -4.09 -8.04 9.36
CA ILE A 348 -5.11 -7.12 9.88
C ILE A 348 -5.96 -6.59 8.72
N ARG A 349 -5.35 -6.33 7.56
CA ARG A 349 -6.08 -5.96 6.34
C ARG A 349 -7.02 -7.09 5.91
N MET A 350 -6.61 -8.35 6.03
CA MET A 350 -7.48 -9.48 5.72
C MET A 350 -8.71 -9.50 6.64
N VAL A 351 -8.54 -9.29 7.94
CA VAL A 351 -9.68 -9.17 8.87
C VAL A 351 -10.59 -8.02 8.48
N LEU A 352 -10.04 -6.86 8.10
CA LEU A 352 -10.83 -5.74 7.60
C LEU A 352 -11.66 -6.10 6.35
N PHE A 353 -11.07 -6.79 5.38
CA PHE A 353 -11.76 -7.23 4.16
C PHE A 353 -12.87 -8.23 4.48
N THR A 354 -12.58 -9.21 5.33
CA THR A 354 -13.58 -10.19 5.78
C THR A 354 -14.72 -9.48 6.50
N LEU A 355 -14.41 -8.57 7.44
CA LEU A 355 -15.39 -7.87 8.26
C LEU A 355 -16.35 -7.01 7.43
N LYS A 356 -15.92 -6.44 6.29
CA LYS A 356 -16.80 -5.72 5.36
C LYS A 356 -17.97 -6.58 4.85
N LYS A 357 -17.79 -7.90 4.74
CA LYS A 357 -18.87 -8.83 4.35
C LYS A 357 -19.94 -8.95 5.43
N TYR A 358 -19.56 -8.70 6.68
CA TYR A 358 -20.39 -8.82 7.88
C TYR A 358 -20.88 -7.47 8.41
N GLU A 359 -20.44 -6.36 7.82
CA GLU A 359 -20.72 -5.03 8.37
C GLU A 359 -22.21 -4.69 8.37
N ASN A 360 -22.97 -5.13 7.35
CA ASN A 360 -24.43 -4.97 7.27
C ASN A 360 -24.95 -3.56 7.62
N ARG A 361 -24.25 -2.50 7.18
CA ARG A 361 -24.53 -1.07 7.50
C ARG A 361 -24.39 -0.69 8.98
N ARG A 362 -23.77 -1.54 9.81
CA ARG A 362 -23.45 -1.27 11.23
C ARG A 362 -22.26 -0.32 11.38
N VAL A 363 -21.51 -0.09 10.31
CA VAL A 363 -20.29 0.75 10.29
C VAL A 363 -20.63 2.14 9.77
N VAL A 364 -20.21 3.16 10.50
CA VAL A 364 -20.46 4.57 10.17
C VAL A 364 -19.17 5.25 9.71
N GLU A 365 -18.09 5.03 10.44
CA GLU A 365 -16.79 5.66 10.23
C GLU A 365 -15.62 4.69 10.44
N ARG A 366 -15.60 3.96 11.55
CA ARG A 366 -14.47 3.15 12.02
C ARG A 366 -14.86 1.68 12.08
N ILE A 367 -14.60 0.95 11.00
CA ILE A 367 -15.04 -0.44 10.82
C ILE A 367 -14.80 -1.38 12.01
N PHE A 368 -13.60 -1.38 12.61
CA PHE A 368 -13.36 -2.22 13.79
C PHE A 368 -14.19 -1.79 15.00
N GLN A 369 -14.18 -0.49 15.31
CA GLN A 369 -14.85 0.06 16.49
C GLN A 369 -16.37 -0.01 16.36
N ASP A 370 -16.92 0.50 15.26
CA ASP A 370 -18.36 0.60 15.04
C ASP A 370 -18.99 -0.77 14.98
N TRP A 371 -18.38 -1.72 14.24
CA TRP A 371 -18.89 -3.07 14.16
C TRP A 371 -18.78 -3.79 15.51
N ASN A 372 -17.65 -3.68 16.21
CA ASN A 372 -17.47 -4.32 17.52
C ASN A 372 -18.51 -3.84 18.52
N ASN A 373 -18.80 -2.54 18.53
CA ASN A 373 -19.69 -1.92 19.51
C ASN A 373 -21.17 -1.99 19.13
N HIS A 374 -21.50 -2.43 17.92
CA HIS A 374 -22.87 -2.51 17.46
C HIS A 374 -23.67 -3.56 18.27
N PRO A 375 -24.90 -3.25 18.73
CA PRO A 375 -25.72 -4.18 19.51
C PRO A 375 -25.93 -5.54 18.83
N ASP A 376 -26.13 -5.53 17.51
CA ASP A 376 -26.38 -6.74 16.72
C ASP A 376 -25.14 -7.58 16.41
N SER A 377 -23.93 -7.11 16.74
CA SER A 377 -22.72 -7.91 16.53
C SER A 377 -22.61 -9.01 17.59
N THR A 378 -22.31 -10.22 17.14
CA THR A 378 -22.26 -11.42 17.98
C THR A 378 -20.85 -12.01 18.06
N PHE A 379 -20.58 -12.77 19.13
CA PHE A 379 -19.29 -13.42 19.31
C PHE A 379 -19.06 -14.50 18.23
N GLU A 380 -20.13 -15.18 17.83
CA GLU A 380 -20.13 -16.17 16.75
C GLU A 380 -19.73 -15.54 15.41
N GLU A 381 -20.29 -14.37 15.07
CA GLU A 381 -19.87 -13.62 13.87
C GLU A 381 -18.39 -13.21 13.98
N LEU A 382 -17.92 -12.78 15.15
CA LEU A 382 -16.51 -12.44 15.37
C LEU A 382 -15.59 -13.64 15.10
N LYS A 383 -15.94 -14.82 15.60
CA LYS A 383 -15.15 -16.05 15.38
C LYS A 383 -15.19 -16.47 13.91
N GLN A 384 -16.32 -16.30 13.23
CA GLN A 384 -16.44 -16.57 11.81
C GLN A 384 -15.52 -15.65 10.98
N VAL A 385 -15.46 -14.36 11.31
CA VAL A 385 -14.58 -13.39 10.65
C VAL A 385 -13.11 -13.77 10.82
N LEU A 386 -12.66 -14.11 12.02
CA LEU A 386 -11.27 -14.52 12.26
C LEU A 386 -10.96 -15.83 11.53
N LYS A 387 -11.88 -16.80 11.56
CA LYS A 387 -11.71 -18.08 10.88
C LYS A 387 -11.55 -17.90 9.36
N GLU A 388 -12.46 -17.19 8.70
CA GLU A 388 -12.36 -16.95 7.26
C GLU A 388 -11.09 -16.20 6.86
N SER A 389 -10.64 -15.29 7.73
CA SER A 389 -9.38 -14.57 7.53
C SER A 389 -8.18 -15.51 7.64
N MET A 390 -8.16 -16.42 8.62
CA MET A 390 -7.12 -17.45 8.74
C MET A 390 -7.13 -18.42 7.56
N ASP A 391 -8.30 -18.91 7.14
CA ASP A 391 -8.46 -19.84 6.02
C ASP A 391 -7.92 -19.23 4.72
N ALA A 392 -8.19 -17.94 4.47
CA ALA A 392 -7.66 -17.22 3.31
C ALA A 392 -6.13 -17.10 3.32
N VAL A 393 -5.56 -16.77 4.49
CA VAL A 393 -4.09 -16.68 4.67
C VAL A 393 -3.45 -18.05 4.48
N GLU A 394 -4.00 -19.09 5.12
CA GLU A 394 -3.47 -20.46 5.06
C GLU A 394 -3.57 -21.04 3.65
N MET A 395 -4.64 -20.75 2.91
CA MET A 395 -4.78 -21.16 1.51
C MET A 395 -3.68 -20.55 0.62
N GLN A 396 -3.36 -19.26 0.79
CA GLN A 396 -2.28 -18.63 0.05
C GLN A 396 -0.93 -19.24 0.44
N LEU A 397 -0.62 -19.32 1.73
CA LEU A 397 0.66 -19.85 2.23
C LEU A 397 0.92 -21.30 1.78
N ASN A 398 -0.12 -22.15 1.76
CA ASN A 398 0.00 -23.54 1.31
C ASN A 398 0.09 -23.69 -0.21
N GLY A 399 -0.45 -22.73 -0.97
CA GLY A 399 -0.43 -22.75 -2.43
C GLY A 399 0.78 -22.06 -3.06
N VAL A 400 1.54 -21.27 -2.30
CA VAL A 400 2.78 -20.64 -2.78
C VAL A 400 3.96 -21.59 -2.58
N ASN A 401 4.36 -22.32 -3.63
CA ASN A 401 5.66 -22.97 -3.66
C ASN A 401 6.72 -21.91 -3.97
N VAL A 402 7.29 -21.26 -2.95
CA VAL A 402 8.50 -20.46 -3.13
C VAL A 402 9.61 -21.40 -3.60
N LYS A 403 9.89 -21.41 -4.91
CA LYS A 403 10.96 -22.23 -5.46
C LYS A 403 12.29 -21.71 -4.90
N ALA A 404 12.97 -22.54 -4.12
CA ALA A 404 14.32 -22.24 -3.63
C ALA A 404 15.28 -22.13 -4.82
N GLU A 405 16.15 -21.11 -4.80
CA GLU A 405 17.15 -20.83 -5.84
C GLU A 405 18.17 -21.96 -6.06
#